data_AF-F7GND4-F1
#
_entry.id   AF-F7GND4-F1
#
_cell.length_a   1.000
_cell.length_b   1.000
_cell.length_c   1.000
_cell.angle_alpha   90.00
_cell.angle_beta   90.00
_cell.angle_gamma   90.00
#
_symmetry.space_group_name_H-M   'P 1'
#
loop_
_entity.id
_entity.type
_entity.pdbx_description
1 polymer ?
#
loop_
_entity_poly.entity_id
_entity_poly.type
_entity_poly.pdbx_seq_one_letter_code
_entity_poly.pdbx_strand_id
1 'polypeptide(L)'
;MPVPQLLVLFGSQTGTAQDVSERLGREARRRRLGCQVQALDSYPVVNLIHEPLVIFVCATTGQGDPPDNMKNFWRFIFRKNLPSTALCQMDFAVLGLGDSSYAKFNFVAKKLHRRLLQLGGSALLPVCLGDDQHELGLPSKFSLLFLHEVPSVGSEGQQVAHPGSREPPSESHPFLAPMISNERVTGPSHFQDVRLIEFDISGSAISFAAGDVVLIQPSNSAAHVQQFCQALGLDPDQLFTLQPREPDVLPPTRLPQPCSMQHLVSQYLDIASVPRRSFFELLACLSLHELEREKLLEFSSAQGQEELFEYCNRPRRTIVEVLCDFPHTAAAIPPDYLLDLIPAIRPRAFSIASSMLTHPSRLQILVAVVQFQTRLKEPRRGLCSSWLASLDPGQGPVRVPLWVQPGSLAFPEMPDVPVIMVGPGTGVAPFRAAIQERVAQDRTRNVLFFGCRWRDQDFYWEAEWQELEKRGCLTLVSAFSREQEQKVYVQHRLRERGPLVWELLDRQAMPSPCQRMSQKPW
;
A
#
# COMPACT_ATOMS: atom_id res chain seq x y z
N MET A 1 5.86 41.03 9.08
CA MET A 1 7.03 40.30 8.54
C MET A 1 6.54 38.96 8.01
N PRO A 2 7.04 38.46 6.88
CA PRO A 2 6.68 37.11 6.42
C PRO A 2 7.04 36.10 7.51
N VAL A 3 6.13 35.18 7.80
CA VAL A 3 6.37 34.13 8.80
C VAL A 3 7.52 33.26 8.27
N PRO A 4 8.59 33.00 9.04
CA PRO A 4 9.65 32.12 8.61
C PRO A 4 9.07 30.75 8.27
N GLN A 5 9.33 30.27 7.05
CA GLN A 5 8.81 29.00 6.57
C GLN A 5 9.90 27.93 6.71
N LEU A 6 9.64 26.96 7.58
CA LEU A 6 10.47 25.78 7.79
C LEU A 6 9.99 24.65 6.88
N LEU A 7 10.89 24.10 6.08
CA LEU A 7 10.66 22.84 5.37
C LEU A 7 11.30 21.68 6.13
N VAL A 8 10.54 20.60 6.38
CA VAL A 8 11.05 19.35 6.94
C VAL A 8 10.97 18.26 5.88
N LEU A 9 12.12 17.71 5.49
CA LEU A 9 12.23 16.68 4.47
C LEU A 9 12.69 15.35 5.09
N PHE A 10 12.06 14.24 4.68
CA PHE A 10 12.37 12.94 5.27
C PHE A 10 12.70 11.83 4.27
N GLY A 11 13.72 11.05 4.64
CA GLY A 11 14.09 9.78 4.02
C GLY A 11 13.85 8.63 5.00
N SER A 12 12.90 7.75 4.69
CA SER A 12 12.39 6.71 5.58
C SER A 12 12.19 5.40 4.84
N GLN A 13 12.70 4.29 5.40
CA GLN A 13 12.46 2.95 4.85
C GLN A 13 11.23 2.30 5.52
N THR A 14 11.14 2.44 6.85
CA THR A 14 10.16 1.76 7.70
C THR A 14 9.17 2.71 8.37
N GLY A 15 9.25 4.02 8.14
CA GLY A 15 8.33 5.01 8.71
C GLY A 15 8.91 5.85 9.84
N THR A 16 9.93 5.40 10.56
CA THR A 16 10.48 6.13 11.74
C THR A 16 10.89 7.57 11.44
N ALA A 17 11.61 7.80 10.33
CA ALA A 17 12.00 9.17 9.94
C ALA A 17 10.82 10.05 9.52
N GLN A 18 9.73 9.44 9.03
CA GLN A 18 8.49 10.14 8.73
C GLN A 18 7.81 10.59 10.02
N ASP A 19 7.60 9.68 10.98
CA ASP A 19 6.99 9.99 12.28
C ASP A 19 7.73 11.12 13.00
N VAL A 20 9.07 11.05 13.03
CA VAL A 20 9.93 12.08 13.65
C VAL A 20 9.78 13.42 12.93
N SER A 21 9.69 13.42 11.60
CA SER A 21 9.53 14.64 10.80
C SER A 21 8.18 15.30 11.00
N GLU A 22 7.12 14.51 11.07
CA GLU A 22 5.78 15.00 11.36
C GLU A 22 5.73 15.61 12.77
N ARG A 23 6.44 15.03 13.75
CA ARG A 23 6.59 15.60 15.10
C ARG A 23 7.31 16.95 15.08
N LEU A 24 8.43 17.04 14.37
CA LEU A 24 9.15 18.31 14.21
C LEU A 24 8.28 19.38 13.54
N GLY A 25 7.51 19.00 12.52
CA GLY A 25 6.59 19.91 11.85
C GLY A 25 5.49 20.43 12.77
N ARG A 26 4.91 19.58 13.64
CA ARG A 26 3.95 20.00 14.67
C ARG A 26 4.58 20.99 15.64
N GLU A 27 5.77 20.67 16.14
CA GLU A 27 6.49 21.45 17.15
C GLU A 27 6.94 22.83 16.63
N ALA A 28 7.24 22.93 15.33
CA ALA A 28 7.49 24.20 14.65
C ALA A 28 6.22 25.07 14.55
N ARG A 29 5.07 24.49 14.17
CA ARG A 29 3.80 25.21 14.09
C ARG A 29 3.35 25.75 15.45
N ARG A 30 3.57 24.99 16.53
CA ARG A 30 3.33 25.46 17.91
C ARG A 30 4.14 26.71 18.27
N ARG A 31 5.37 26.80 17.78
CA ARG A 31 6.23 27.99 17.90
C ARG A 31 5.88 29.10 16.91
N ARG A 32 4.74 29.01 16.22
CA ARG A 32 4.25 29.96 15.21
C ARG A 32 5.19 30.11 14.01
N LEU A 33 5.94 29.05 13.69
CA LEU A 33 6.68 28.94 12.43
C LEU A 33 5.77 28.31 11.37
N GLY A 34 5.76 28.85 10.16
CA GLY A 34 5.10 28.19 9.03
C GLY A 34 5.88 26.91 8.72
N CYS A 35 5.22 25.76 8.61
CA CYS A 35 5.96 24.50 8.41
C CYS A 35 5.29 23.53 7.44
N GLN A 36 6.08 23.04 6.48
CA GLN A 36 5.73 21.97 5.57
C GLN A 36 6.57 20.73 5.86
N VAL A 37 5.95 19.56 5.84
CA VAL A 37 6.63 18.27 6.02
C VAL A 37 6.39 17.44 4.76
N GLN A 38 7.45 16.98 4.11
CA GLN A 38 7.33 16.21 2.87
C GLN A 38 8.38 15.09 2.76
N ALA A 39 8.02 14.02 2.05
CA ALA A 39 8.96 12.97 1.70
C ALA A 39 9.96 13.47 0.64
N LEU A 40 11.20 12.97 0.68
CA LEU A 40 12.27 13.38 -0.25
C LEU A 40 12.03 12.99 -1.71
N ASP A 41 11.16 12.03 -1.99
CA ASP A 41 10.74 11.64 -3.35
C ASP A 41 9.55 12.46 -3.87
N SER A 42 8.83 13.13 -2.99
CA SER A 42 7.69 14.00 -3.30
C SER A 42 8.10 15.46 -3.50
N TYR A 43 9.24 15.87 -2.92
CA TYR A 43 9.76 17.23 -3.03
C TYR A 43 10.71 17.42 -4.25
N PRO A 44 10.46 18.38 -5.15
CA PRO A 44 11.37 18.67 -6.26
C PRO A 44 12.71 19.25 -5.77
N VAL A 45 13.78 18.45 -5.84
CA VAL A 45 15.14 18.82 -5.36
C VAL A 45 15.68 20.15 -5.92
N VAL A 46 15.25 20.54 -7.12
CA VAL A 46 15.65 21.80 -7.76
C VAL A 46 15.14 23.04 -7.01
N ASN A 47 14.06 22.91 -6.24
CA ASN A 47 13.47 24.01 -5.49
C ASN A 47 14.25 24.32 -4.22
N LEU A 48 15.18 23.46 -3.78
CA LEU A 48 15.97 23.67 -2.56
C LEU A 48 16.77 24.97 -2.54
N ILE A 49 17.16 25.47 -3.72
CA ILE A 49 17.91 26.73 -3.84
C ILE A 49 17.11 27.95 -3.36
N HIS A 50 15.78 27.82 -3.25
CA HIS A 50 14.87 28.87 -2.81
C HIS A 50 14.43 28.71 -1.35
N GLU A 51 14.82 27.62 -0.68
CA GLU A 51 14.39 27.31 0.67
C GLU A 51 15.36 27.91 1.70
N PRO A 52 14.94 28.88 2.52
CA PRO A 52 15.82 29.55 3.46
C PRO A 52 16.12 28.68 4.70
N LEU A 53 15.21 27.78 5.09
CA LEU A 53 15.34 26.97 6.30
C LEU A 53 14.83 25.54 6.10
N VAL A 54 15.73 24.55 6.18
CA VAL A 54 15.39 23.14 5.93
C VAL A 54 15.91 22.20 7.02
N ILE A 55 15.05 21.32 7.55
CA ILE A 55 15.46 20.21 8.41
C ILE A 55 15.35 18.89 7.62
N PHE A 56 16.45 18.14 7.56
CA PHE A 56 16.47 16.81 6.97
C PHE A 56 16.42 15.74 8.05
N VAL A 57 15.47 14.81 7.98
CA VAL A 57 15.39 13.64 8.86
C VAL A 57 15.63 12.39 8.02
N CYS A 58 16.76 11.72 8.24
CA CYS A 58 17.19 10.62 7.37
C CYS A 58 17.50 9.37 8.17
N ALA A 59 16.79 8.29 7.86
CA ALA A 59 17.20 6.95 8.29
C ALA A 59 18.42 6.47 7.49
N THR A 60 19.25 5.62 8.09
CA THR A 60 20.28 4.84 7.39
C THR A 60 19.81 3.40 7.25
N THR A 61 19.88 2.83 6.05
CA THR A 61 19.45 1.44 5.78
C THR A 61 20.61 0.50 5.59
N GLY A 62 20.41 -0.79 5.94
CA GLY A 62 21.31 -1.90 5.62
C GLY A 62 22.78 -1.59 5.88
N GLN A 63 23.58 -1.60 4.80
CA GLN A 63 25.03 -1.37 4.83
C GLN A 63 25.41 0.10 4.61
N GLY A 64 24.66 1.02 5.24
CA GLY A 64 24.90 2.46 5.14
C GLY A 64 24.29 3.13 3.91
N ASP A 65 23.22 2.56 3.36
CA ASP A 65 22.56 3.05 2.16
C ASP A 65 21.37 3.98 2.49
N PRO A 66 21.03 4.93 1.61
CA PRO A 66 19.85 5.77 1.77
C PRO A 66 18.55 4.94 1.57
N PRO A 67 17.48 5.24 2.33
CA PRO A 67 16.13 4.73 2.09
C PRO A 67 15.63 4.87 0.64
N ASP A 68 14.74 3.97 0.24
CA ASP A 68 14.18 3.94 -1.12
C ASP A 68 13.56 5.27 -1.53
N ASN A 69 12.77 5.88 -0.63
CA ASN A 69 12.07 7.15 -0.84
C ASN A 69 13.00 8.38 -0.86
N MET A 70 14.32 8.21 -0.80
CA MET A 70 15.28 9.31 -0.98
C MET A 70 16.35 9.05 -2.06
N LYS A 71 16.30 7.91 -2.76
CA LYS A 71 17.31 7.55 -3.77
C LYS A 71 17.43 8.56 -4.91
N ASN A 72 16.32 9.12 -5.38
CA ASN A 72 16.32 10.12 -6.45
C ASN A 72 16.98 11.43 -6.02
N PHE A 73 16.57 11.95 -4.86
CA PHE A 73 17.21 13.09 -4.21
C PHE A 73 18.71 12.85 -3.99
N TRP A 74 19.07 11.70 -3.44
CA TRP A 74 20.45 11.32 -3.13
C TRP A 74 21.34 11.32 -4.37
N ARG A 75 20.88 10.72 -5.47
CA ARG A 75 21.61 10.71 -6.74
C ARG A 75 21.78 12.12 -7.31
N PHE A 76 20.78 13.00 -7.14
CA PHE A 76 20.84 14.37 -7.64
C PHE A 76 21.82 15.23 -6.84
N ILE A 77 21.69 15.27 -5.50
CA ILE A 77 22.46 16.18 -4.64
C ILE A 77 23.96 15.85 -4.63
N PHE A 78 24.34 14.60 -4.94
CA PHE A 78 25.73 14.15 -5.07
C PHE A 78 26.33 14.29 -6.48
N ARG A 79 25.63 14.92 -7.43
CA ARG A 79 26.21 15.23 -8.75
C ARG A 79 27.42 16.17 -8.61
N LYS A 80 28.54 15.84 -9.26
CA LYS A 80 29.80 16.59 -9.15
C LYS A 80 29.76 17.98 -9.79
N ASN A 81 28.84 18.22 -10.73
CA ASN A 81 28.72 19.48 -11.47
C ASN A 81 27.84 20.53 -10.78
N LEU A 82 27.33 20.27 -9.57
CA LEU A 82 26.59 21.28 -8.82
C LEU A 82 27.56 22.36 -8.28
N PRO A 83 27.25 23.66 -8.46
CA PRO A 83 28.06 24.75 -7.91
C PRO A 83 28.20 24.64 -6.40
N SER A 84 29.37 25.02 -5.86
CA SER A 84 29.62 25.06 -4.41
C SER A 84 28.83 26.17 -3.68
N THR A 85 28.15 27.02 -4.42
CA THR A 85 27.26 28.09 -3.91
C THR A 85 25.78 27.76 -4.10
N ALA A 86 25.43 26.57 -4.60
CA ALA A 86 24.06 26.22 -4.97
C ALA A 86 23.05 26.37 -3.83
N LEU A 87 23.47 26.18 -2.58
CA LEU A 87 22.64 26.26 -1.37
C LEU A 87 23.10 27.37 -0.43
N CYS A 88 23.79 28.41 -0.92
CA CYS A 88 24.35 29.47 -0.07
C CYS A 88 23.33 30.30 0.71
N GLN A 89 22.05 30.21 0.36
CA GLN A 89 20.94 30.89 1.04
C GLN A 89 20.20 30.00 2.04
N MET A 90 20.59 28.73 2.17
CA MET A 90 19.92 27.75 3.02
C MET A 90 20.61 27.62 4.37
N ASP A 91 19.88 27.90 5.44
CA ASP A 91 20.16 27.40 6.77
C ASP A 91 19.56 25.99 6.93
N PHE A 92 20.31 25.04 7.48
CA PHE A 92 19.83 23.66 7.59
C PHE A 92 20.24 22.94 8.88
N ALA A 93 19.47 21.91 9.23
CA ALA A 93 19.86 20.91 10.22
C ALA A 93 19.63 19.50 9.67
N VAL A 94 20.39 18.52 10.16
CA VAL A 94 20.26 17.11 9.78
C VAL A 94 20.12 16.26 11.03
N LEU A 95 18.98 15.58 11.16
CA LEU A 95 18.73 14.55 12.15
C LEU A 95 18.86 13.18 11.48
N GLY A 96 19.91 12.47 11.86
CA GLY A 96 20.09 11.08 11.49
C GLY A 96 19.35 10.16 12.44
N LEU A 97 18.63 9.19 11.88
CA LEU A 97 18.14 8.03 12.62
C LEU A 97 18.97 6.83 12.22
N GLY A 98 19.70 6.28 13.17
CA GLY A 98 20.59 5.16 12.97
C GLY A 98 20.68 4.30 14.21
N ASP A 99 21.42 3.22 14.08
CA ASP A 99 21.62 2.24 15.15
C ASP A 99 23.14 2.06 15.30
N SER A 100 23.66 2.39 16.48
CA SER A 100 25.11 2.42 16.76
C SER A 100 25.77 1.04 16.67
N SER A 101 24.98 -0.03 16.68
CA SER A 101 25.44 -1.39 16.44
C SER A 101 25.92 -1.66 15.00
N TYR A 102 25.50 -0.85 14.03
CA TYR A 102 25.93 -1.00 12.63
C TYR A 102 27.23 -0.24 12.39
N ALA A 103 28.18 -0.88 11.68
CA ALA A 103 29.48 -0.29 11.33
C ALA A 103 29.37 1.09 10.65
N LYS A 104 28.26 1.34 9.94
CA LYS A 104 27.94 2.60 9.27
C LYS A 104 26.85 3.39 10.00
N PHE A 105 26.98 3.53 11.32
CA PHE A 105 26.09 4.32 12.17
C PHE A 105 25.83 5.72 11.60
N ASN A 106 24.56 6.02 11.31
CA ASN A 106 24.10 7.31 10.78
C ASN A 106 24.85 7.79 9.52
N PHE A 107 25.36 6.86 8.70
CA PHE A 107 26.20 7.20 7.54
C PHE A 107 25.50 8.12 6.54
N VAL A 108 24.20 7.91 6.30
CA VAL A 108 23.41 8.74 5.36
C VAL A 108 23.36 10.18 5.83
N ALA A 109 22.99 10.40 7.10
CA ALA A 109 22.92 11.73 7.70
C ALA A 109 24.30 12.42 7.73
N LYS A 110 25.35 11.71 8.15
CA LYS A 110 26.74 12.22 8.16
C LYS A 110 27.23 12.63 6.77
N LYS A 111 26.88 11.86 5.73
CA LYS A 111 27.30 12.16 4.35
C LYS A 111 26.47 13.30 3.75
N LEU A 112 25.16 13.33 4.00
CA LEU A 112 24.28 14.41 3.57
C LEU A 112 24.68 15.75 4.19
N HIS A 113 24.90 15.78 5.51
CA HIS A 113 25.35 16.98 6.21
C HIS A 113 26.63 17.57 5.61
N ARG A 114 27.66 16.73 5.38
CA ARG A 114 28.90 17.16 4.71
C ARG A 114 28.65 17.67 3.29
N ARG A 115 27.73 17.04 2.55
CA ARG A 115 27.42 17.44 1.18
C ARG A 115 26.70 18.79 1.12
N LEU A 116 25.77 19.06 2.04
CA LEU A 116 25.06 20.34 2.13
C LEU A 116 26.03 21.49 2.43
N LEU A 117 27.00 21.28 3.34
CA LEU A 117 28.08 22.23 3.59
C LEU A 117 28.92 22.50 2.33
N GLN A 118 29.29 21.45 1.58
CA GLN A 118 30.05 21.59 0.32
C GLN A 118 29.32 22.38 -0.77
N LEU A 119 27.98 22.42 -0.71
CA LEU A 119 27.13 23.17 -1.65
C LEU A 119 26.82 24.58 -1.14
N GLY A 120 27.43 25.01 -0.03
CA GLY A 120 27.33 26.36 0.50
C GLY A 120 26.27 26.55 1.59
N GLY A 121 25.53 25.50 1.95
CA GLY A 121 24.53 25.58 3.02
C GLY A 121 25.16 25.88 4.38
N SER A 122 24.44 26.62 5.21
CA SER A 122 24.82 27.00 6.57
C SER A 122 24.18 26.04 7.58
N ALA A 123 24.99 25.29 8.32
CA ALA A 123 24.47 24.34 9.31
C ALA A 123 24.13 25.06 10.62
N LEU A 124 22.86 25.02 11.02
CA LEU A 124 22.38 25.58 12.29
C LEU A 124 22.87 24.79 13.51
N LEU A 125 23.03 23.48 13.33
CA LEU A 125 23.44 22.55 14.37
C LEU A 125 24.44 21.54 13.79
N PRO A 126 25.35 21.00 14.61
CA PRO A 126 26.06 19.77 14.27
C PRO A 126 25.05 18.66 13.91
N VAL A 127 25.47 17.72 13.06
CA VAL A 127 24.60 16.58 12.70
C VAL A 127 24.13 15.86 13.97
N CYS A 128 22.81 15.78 14.16
CA CYS A 128 22.21 15.06 15.27
C CYS A 128 22.17 13.58 14.93
N LEU A 129 22.66 12.72 15.83
CA LEU A 129 22.79 11.29 15.60
C LEU A 129 21.84 10.56 16.56
N GLY A 130 20.58 10.41 16.18
CA GLY A 130 19.63 9.57 16.90
C GLY A 130 20.09 8.11 16.86
N ASP A 131 20.01 7.47 18.02
CA ASP A 131 20.38 6.07 18.22
C ASP A 131 19.15 5.27 18.66
N ASP A 132 18.82 4.23 17.90
CA ASP A 132 17.70 3.31 18.14
C ASP A 132 17.90 2.44 19.40
N GLN A 133 19.00 2.62 20.13
CA GLN A 133 19.34 1.89 21.36
C GLN A 133 18.95 2.65 22.65
N HIS A 134 18.12 3.71 22.58
CA HIS A 134 17.85 4.59 23.74
C HIS A 134 16.68 4.09 24.63
N GLU A 135 16.93 3.94 25.94
CA GLU A 135 16.12 3.18 26.92
C GLU A 135 14.67 3.63 27.22
N LEU A 136 14.20 4.80 26.76
CA LEU A 136 12.98 5.41 27.33
C LEU A 136 11.67 5.13 26.59
N GLY A 137 11.71 4.50 25.41
CA GLY A 137 10.51 4.32 24.58
C GLY A 137 9.79 5.65 24.27
N LEU A 138 8.75 5.61 23.44
CA LEU A 138 7.93 6.79 23.14
C LEU A 138 6.58 6.70 23.89
N PRO A 139 6.07 7.81 24.46
CA PRO A 139 4.71 7.84 25.00
C PRO A 139 3.69 7.61 23.88
N SER A 140 2.54 7.00 24.20
CA SER A 140 1.50 6.73 23.21
C SER A 140 0.93 8.02 22.59
N LYS A 141 0.49 7.95 21.32
CA LYS A 141 -0.07 9.10 20.60
C LYS A 141 -1.47 9.48 21.07
N PHE A 142 -2.25 8.48 21.50
CA PHE A 142 -3.65 8.62 21.88
C PHE A 142 -3.92 8.04 23.27
N SER A 143 -5.01 8.49 23.88
CA SER A 143 -5.66 7.85 25.02
C SER A 143 -7.01 7.29 24.56
N LEU A 144 -7.29 6.04 24.91
CA LEU A 144 -8.59 5.42 24.75
C LEU A 144 -9.39 5.66 26.02
N LEU A 145 -10.36 6.57 25.95
CA LEU A 145 -11.30 6.82 27.04
C LEU A 145 -12.47 5.84 26.91
N PHE A 146 -12.51 4.83 27.77
CA PHE A 146 -13.58 3.83 27.79
C PHE A 146 -14.87 4.40 28.38
N LEU A 147 -15.99 4.11 27.73
CA LEU A 147 -17.32 4.53 28.18
C LEU A 147 -17.92 3.43 29.07
N HIS A 148 -18.36 3.81 30.27
CA HIS A 148 -18.97 2.89 31.25
C HIS A 148 -20.48 2.71 31.08
N GLU A 149 -21.14 3.61 30.34
CA GLU A 149 -22.54 3.51 29.98
C GLU A 149 -22.64 3.54 28.45
N VAL A 150 -23.37 2.57 27.88
CA VAL A 150 -23.74 2.62 26.46
C VAL A 150 -24.63 3.85 26.33
N PRO A 151 -24.22 4.91 25.61
CA PRO A 151 -25.11 6.03 25.36
C PRO A 151 -26.37 5.43 24.73
N SER A 152 -27.56 5.83 25.19
CA SER A 152 -28.81 5.51 24.50
C SER A 152 -28.78 6.23 23.15
N VAL A 153 -28.10 5.63 22.18
CA VAL A 153 -28.06 6.11 20.81
C VAL A 153 -29.43 5.79 20.24
N GLY A 154 -30.28 6.82 20.21
CA GLY A 154 -31.37 6.86 19.24
C GLY A 154 -30.81 6.51 17.88
N SER A 155 -31.50 5.68 17.13
CA SER A 155 -31.14 5.09 15.84
C SER A 155 -30.60 6.10 14.82
N GLU A 156 -29.35 6.52 14.98
CA GLU A 156 -28.48 7.16 14.00
C GLU A 156 -27.23 6.27 13.84
N GLY A 157 -27.50 4.98 13.60
CA GLY A 157 -26.49 3.99 13.26
C GLY A 157 -26.06 4.19 11.82
N GLN A 158 -24.75 4.34 11.62
CA GLN A 158 -24.06 4.43 10.33
C GLN A 158 -24.56 5.60 9.47
N GLN A 159 -23.68 6.58 9.23
CA GLN A 159 -23.77 7.37 8.00
C GLN A 159 -23.55 6.41 6.82
N VAL A 160 -24.59 5.64 6.49
CA VAL A 160 -24.83 5.12 5.16
C VAL A 160 -24.82 6.37 4.30
N ALA A 161 -23.80 6.50 3.45
CA ALA A 161 -23.80 7.54 2.43
C ALA A 161 -25.20 7.55 1.81
N HIS A 162 -25.96 8.62 2.03
CA HIS A 162 -27.25 8.78 1.41
C HIS A 162 -27.04 8.65 -0.10
N PRO A 163 -27.90 7.92 -0.83
CA PRO A 163 -27.91 7.96 -2.29
C PRO A 163 -28.28 9.38 -2.71
N GLY A 164 -27.28 10.25 -2.85
CA GLY A 164 -27.48 11.69 -2.99
C GLY A 164 -26.23 12.56 -2.79
N SER A 165 -25.14 12.06 -2.21
CA SER A 165 -23.86 12.79 -2.23
C SER A 165 -23.35 12.85 -3.68
N ARG A 166 -23.24 14.06 -4.23
CA ARG A 166 -22.72 14.30 -5.59
C ARG A 166 -21.21 14.08 -5.73
N GLU A 167 -20.49 13.98 -4.62
CA GLU A 167 -19.03 13.79 -4.65
C GLU A 167 -18.66 12.33 -4.85
N PRO A 168 -17.64 12.05 -5.68
CA PRO A 168 -17.19 10.69 -5.89
C PRO A 168 -16.60 10.11 -4.59
N PRO A 169 -16.74 8.79 -4.35
CA PRO A 169 -16.21 8.13 -3.16
C PRO A 169 -14.70 8.28 -3.05
N SER A 170 -14.20 8.28 -1.81
CA SER A 170 -12.78 8.49 -1.51
C SER A 170 -12.32 7.62 -0.35
N GLU A 171 -11.04 7.69 0.01
CA GLU A 171 -10.50 6.95 1.16
C GLU A 171 -11.16 7.33 2.49
N SER A 172 -11.59 8.60 2.65
CA SER A 172 -12.28 9.05 3.86
C SER A 172 -13.75 8.64 3.89
N HIS A 173 -14.38 8.54 2.72
CA HIS A 173 -15.78 8.16 2.56
C HIS A 173 -15.91 7.12 1.43
N PRO A 174 -15.56 5.85 1.70
CA PRO A 174 -15.64 4.80 0.70
C PRO A 174 -17.11 4.46 0.40
N PHE A 175 -17.38 4.04 -0.83
CA PHE A 175 -18.71 3.56 -1.20
C PHE A 175 -18.85 2.09 -0.82
N LEU A 176 -19.92 1.78 -0.08
CA LEU A 176 -20.27 0.42 0.34
C LEU A 176 -20.98 -0.34 -0.79
N ALA A 177 -20.21 -0.76 -1.78
CA ALA A 177 -20.70 -1.39 -3.01
C ALA A 177 -21.30 -2.78 -2.74
N PRO A 178 -22.55 -3.05 -3.13
CA PRO A 178 -23.11 -4.39 -3.11
C PRO A 178 -22.28 -5.34 -3.99
N MET A 179 -21.84 -6.47 -3.44
CA MET A 179 -21.21 -7.54 -4.21
C MET A 179 -22.31 -8.34 -4.90
N ILE A 180 -22.24 -8.42 -6.23
CA ILE A 180 -23.23 -9.11 -7.07
C ILE A 180 -22.83 -10.57 -7.29
N SER A 181 -21.56 -10.82 -7.61
CA SER A 181 -21.03 -12.16 -7.83
C SER A 181 -19.59 -12.28 -7.34
N ASN A 182 -19.20 -13.51 -6.98
CA ASN A 182 -17.85 -13.86 -6.56
C ASN A 182 -17.54 -15.29 -7.05
N GLU A 183 -17.08 -15.39 -8.28
CA GLU A 183 -16.98 -16.68 -8.98
C GLU A 183 -15.53 -17.08 -9.18
N ARG A 184 -15.20 -18.33 -8.86
CA ARG A 184 -13.90 -18.90 -9.21
C ARG A 184 -13.86 -19.14 -10.72
N VAL A 185 -12.86 -18.55 -11.39
CA VAL A 185 -12.66 -18.66 -12.85
C VAL A 185 -11.51 -19.60 -13.23
N THR A 186 -10.80 -20.17 -12.26
CA THR A 186 -9.88 -21.30 -12.51
C THR A 186 -10.56 -22.64 -12.31
N GLY A 187 -10.07 -23.67 -13.00
CA GLY A 187 -10.56 -25.04 -12.85
C GLY A 187 -10.51 -25.51 -11.39
N PRO A 188 -11.45 -26.33 -10.90
CA PRO A 188 -11.55 -26.72 -9.49
C PRO A 188 -10.27 -27.34 -8.90
N SER A 189 -9.54 -28.11 -9.72
CA SER A 189 -8.27 -28.76 -9.37
C SER A 189 -7.04 -27.86 -9.50
N HIS A 190 -7.18 -26.65 -10.05
CA HIS A 190 -6.05 -25.74 -10.24
C HIS A 190 -5.54 -25.24 -8.86
N PHE A 191 -4.23 -25.25 -8.64
CA PHE A 191 -3.63 -24.87 -7.36
C PHE A 191 -3.89 -23.39 -6.97
N GLN A 192 -4.06 -22.52 -7.96
CA GLN A 192 -4.35 -21.09 -7.76
C GLN A 192 -5.86 -20.86 -7.91
N ASP A 193 -6.49 -20.43 -6.83
CA ASP A 193 -7.85 -19.85 -6.87
C ASP A 193 -7.74 -18.42 -7.43
N VAL A 194 -8.46 -18.16 -8.52
CA VAL A 194 -8.62 -16.83 -9.10
C VAL A 194 -10.09 -16.58 -9.25
N ARG A 195 -10.55 -15.41 -8.79
CA ARG A 195 -11.95 -15.05 -8.76
C ARG A 195 -12.27 -13.83 -9.61
N LEU A 196 -13.37 -13.90 -10.32
CA LEU A 196 -14.03 -12.75 -10.92
C LEU A 196 -15.08 -12.26 -9.93
N ILE A 197 -14.94 -11.00 -9.50
CA ILE A 197 -15.84 -10.39 -8.52
C ILE A 197 -16.50 -9.18 -9.17
N GLU A 198 -17.81 -9.08 -9.04
CA GLU A 198 -18.62 -8.00 -9.58
C GLU A 198 -19.28 -7.19 -8.47
N PHE A 199 -19.25 -5.87 -8.61
CA PHE A 199 -19.86 -4.91 -7.69
C PHE A 199 -20.88 -4.04 -8.41
N ASP A 200 -21.98 -3.74 -7.72
CA ASP A 200 -22.92 -2.69 -8.12
C ASP A 200 -22.41 -1.32 -7.67
N ILE A 201 -22.30 -0.40 -8.63
CA ILE A 201 -21.91 0.99 -8.37
C ILE A 201 -23.02 2.00 -8.71
N SER A 202 -24.25 1.53 -8.88
CA SER A 202 -25.41 2.38 -9.15
C SER A 202 -25.58 3.44 -8.04
N GLY A 203 -25.78 4.70 -8.45
CA GLY A 203 -26.00 5.81 -7.52
C GLY A 203 -24.78 6.26 -6.70
N SER A 204 -23.58 5.74 -6.99
CA SER A 204 -22.35 6.02 -6.23
C SER A 204 -21.57 7.26 -6.70
N ALA A 205 -21.94 7.86 -7.84
CA ALA A 205 -21.13 8.86 -8.55
C ALA A 205 -19.72 8.37 -8.99
N ILE A 206 -19.43 7.07 -8.88
CA ILE A 206 -18.20 6.47 -9.40
C ILE A 206 -18.22 6.54 -10.93
N SER A 207 -17.13 7.04 -11.49
CA SER A 207 -16.80 6.99 -12.90
C SER A 207 -15.37 6.50 -13.05
N PHE A 208 -15.12 5.65 -14.05
CA PHE A 208 -13.80 5.10 -14.33
C PHE A 208 -13.63 4.83 -15.82
N ALA A 209 -12.38 4.83 -16.28
CA ALA A 209 -11.98 4.46 -17.63
C ALA A 209 -11.09 3.19 -17.60
N ALA A 210 -10.88 2.58 -18.76
CA ALA A 210 -9.91 1.50 -18.86
C ALA A 210 -8.52 1.93 -18.36
N GLY A 211 -7.92 1.10 -17.50
CA GLY A 211 -6.62 1.38 -16.89
C GLY A 211 -6.71 1.87 -15.45
N ASP A 212 -7.86 2.39 -15.03
CA ASP A 212 -8.11 2.79 -13.65
C ASP A 212 -8.07 1.61 -12.67
N VAL A 213 -7.85 1.94 -11.40
CA VAL A 213 -7.78 0.99 -10.31
C VAL A 213 -8.87 1.26 -9.30
N VAL A 214 -9.46 0.18 -8.79
CA VAL A 214 -10.34 0.23 -7.62
C VAL A 214 -9.52 -0.06 -6.37
N LEU A 215 -9.63 0.79 -5.37
CA LEU A 215 -9.11 0.56 -4.03
C LEU A 215 -10.20 -0.06 -3.18
N ILE A 216 -9.89 -1.19 -2.58
CA ILE A 216 -10.79 -1.94 -1.69
C ILE A 216 -10.21 -1.91 -0.29
N GLN A 217 -11.03 -1.51 0.69
CA GLN A 217 -10.67 -1.58 2.11
C GLN A 217 -11.06 -2.96 2.66
N PRO A 218 -10.09 -3.81 3.07
CA PRO A 218 -10.41 -5.12 3.61
C PRO A 218 -10.71 -5.08 5.11
N SER A 219 -11.29 -6.16 5.61
CA SER A 219 -11.53 -6.40 7.03
C SER A 219 -10.78 -7.63 7.51
N ASN A 220 -10.36 -7.64 8.77
CA ASN A 220 -9.91 -8.86 9.43
C ASN A 220 -11.05 -9.87 9.58
N SER A 221 -10.70 -11.16 9.67
CA SER A 221 -11.66 -12.23 9.95
C SER A 221 -12.13 -12.17 11.41
N ALA A 222 -13.37 -12.57 11.67
CA ALA A 222 -13.92 -12.64 13.02
C ALA A 222 -13.04 -13.48 13.97
N ALA A 223 -12.49 -14.59 13.47
CA ALA A 223 -11.58 -15.44 14.24
C ALA A 223 -10.30 -14.72 14.68
N HIS A 224 -9.65 -13.96 13.79
CA HIS A 224 -8.46 -13.19 14.16
C HIS A 224 -8.78 -12.02 15.10
N VAL A 225 -9.92 -11.37 14.91
CA VAL A 225 -10.39 -10.30 15.83
C VAL A 225 -10.58 -10.86 17.24
N GLN A 226 -11.25 -12.02 17.35
CA GLN A 226 -11.46 -12.69 18.63
C GLN A 226 -10.12 -13.11 19.27
N GLN A 227 -9.22 -13.72 18.51
CA GLN A 227 -7.91 -14.14 19.00
C GLN A 227 -7.08 -12.95 19.49
N PHE A 228 -7.10 -11.83 18.76
CA PHE A 228 -6.43 -10.59 19.16
C PHE A 228 -7.00 -10.02 20.47
N CYS A 229 -8.33 -9.90 20.56
CA CYS A 229 -8.98 -9.39 21.78
C CYS A 229 -8.69 -10.29 22.98
N GLN A 230 -8.73 -11.61 22.79
CA GLN A 230 -8.41 -12.57 23.84
C GLN A 230 -6.96 -12.46 24.32
N ALA A 231 -6.00 -12.29 23.40
CA ALA A 231 -4.58 -12.19 23.76
C ALA A 231 -4.26 -10.93 24.61
N LEU A 232 -5.00 -9.84 24.41
CA LEU A 232 -4.83 -8.59 25.15
C LEU A 232 -5.83 -8.41 26.31
N GLY A 233 -6.74 -9.37 26.52
CA GLY A 233 -7.80 -9.24 27.53
C GLY A 233 -8.79 -8.11 27.26
N LEU A 234 -9.03 -7.79 25.98
CA LEU A 234 -9.94 -6.73 25.55
C LEU A 234 -11.36 -7.28 25.37
N ASP A 235 -12.36 -6.50 25.80
CA ASP A 235 -13.76 -6.75 25.47
C ASP A 235 -14.07 -6.17 24.06
N PRO A 236 -14.47 -6.99 23.07
CA PRO A 236 -14.80 -6.53 21.72
C PRO A 236 -15.94 -5.49 21.67
N ASP A 237 -16.89 -5.57 22.59
CA ASP A 237 -18.07 -4.70 22.61
C ASP A 237 -17.81 -3.38 23.36
N GLN A 238 -16.68 -3.28 24.07
CA GLN A 238 -16.31 -2.10 24.81
C GLN A 238 -16.18 -0.88 23.90
N LEU A 239 -16.94 0.17 24.23
CA LEU A 239 -16.91 1.45 23.54
C LEU A 239 -15.83 2.37 24.12
N PHE A 240 -15.18 3.13 23.24
CA PHE A 240 -14.20 4.14 23.61
C PHE A 240 -14.29 5.38 22.70
N THR A 241 -13.73 6.50 23.19
CA THR A 241 -13.40 7.67 22.38
C THR A 241 -11.90 7.91 22.36
N LEU A 242 -11.36 8.30 21.20
CA LEU A 242 -9.96 8.66 21.06
C LEU A 242 -9.74 10.10 21.51
N GLN A 243 -8.96 10.27 22.56
CA GLN A 243 -8.45 11.57 22.96
C GLN A 243 -7.00 11.71 22.51
N PRO A 244 -6.69 12.68 21.62
CA PRO A 244 -5.31 13.03 21.34
C PRO A 244 -4.61 13.47 22.62
N ARG A 245 -3.45 12.88 22.92
CA ARG A 245 -2.59 13.33 24.03
C ARG A 245 -1.87 14.66 23.70
N GLU A 246 -1.91 15.04 22.43
CA GLU A 246 -1.31 16.27 21.90
C GLU A 246 -2.35 17.11 21.13
N PRO A 247 -2.41 18.46 21.30
CA PRO A 247 -3.45 19.32 20.73
C PRO A 247 -3.58 19.30 19.19
N ASP A 248 -2.52 18.92 18.47
CA ASP A 248 -2.45 18.98 17.00
C ASP A 248 -2.51 17.59 16.34
N VAL A 249 -2.72 16.53 17.12
CA VAL A 249 -2.90 15.18 16.59
C VAL A 249 -4.40 14.98 16.37
N LEU A 250 -4.81 14.90 15.10
CA LEU A 250 -6.20 14.60 14.77
C LEU A 250 -6.44 13.09 14.94
N PRO A 251 -7.60 12.69 15.48
CA PRO A 251 -7.99 11.29 15.48
C PRO A 251 -8.10 10.79 14.03
N PRO A 252 -7.82 9.50 13.77
CA PRO A 252 -8.00 8.93 12.44
C PRO A 252 -9.44 9.15 11.96
N THR A 253 -9.61 9.84 10.84
CA THR A 253 -10.93 10.22 10.29
C THR A 253 -11.82 9.02 9.97
N ARG A 254 -11.22 7.84 9.73
CA ARG A 254 -11.95 6.59 9.46
C ARG A 254 -12.51 5.89 10.69
N LEU A 255 -12.08 6.27 11.90
CA LEU A 255 -12.60 5.65 13.11
C LEU A 255 -13.82 6.43 13.61
N PRO A 256 -15.01 5.80 13.67
CA PRO A 256 -16.18 6.44 14.25
C PRO A 256 -15.92 6.82 15.71
N GLN A 257 -16.55 7.88 16.19
CA GLN A 257 -16.45 8.31 17.58
C GLN A 257 -17.88 8.45 18.14
N PRO A 258 -18.30 7.61 19.11
CA PRO A 258 -17.55 6.53 19.76
C PRO A 258 -17.26 5.34 18.83
N CYS A 259 -16.20 4.58 19.16
CA CYS A 259 -15.78 3.37 18.44
C CYS A 259 -15.88 2.15 19.36
N SER A 260 -16.22 0.98 18.83
CA SER A 260 -16.05 -0.28 19.56
C SER A 260 -14.67 -0.89 19.30
N MET A 261 -14.17 -1.67 20.26
CA MET A 261 -12.93 -2.45 20.08
C MET A 261 -13.03 -3.39 18.87
N GLN A 262 -14.18 -4.01 18.66
CA GLN A 262 -14.44 -4.84 17.48
C GLN A 262 -14.30 -4.05 16.17
N HIS A 263 -14.81 -2.82 16.10
CA HIS A 263 -14.68 -2.00 14.89
C HIS A 263 -13.21 -1.58 14.66
N LEU A 264 -12.51 -1.13 15.70
CA LEU A 264 -11.09 -0.79 15.63
C LEU A 264 -10.26 -1.97 15.08
N VAL A 265 -10.42 -3.15 15.68
CA VAL A 265 -9.62 -4.32 15.32
C VAL A 265 -10.04 -4.90 13.98
N SER A 266 -11.33 -4.90 13.63
CA SER A 266 -11.79 -5.46 12.35
C SER A 266 -11.49 -4.58 11.14
N GLN A 267 -11.68 -3.26 11.25
CA GLN A 267 -11.65 -2.33 10.11
C GLN A 267 -10.37 -1.50 10.01
N TYR A 268 -9.64 -1.31 11.11
CA TYR A 268 -8.55 -0.33 11.14
C TYR A 268 -7.18 -0.94 11.43
N LEU A 269 -7.04 -1.90 12.34
CA LEU A 269 -5.73 -2.46 12.73
C LEU A 269 -5.31 -3.65 11.85
N ASP A 270 -4.12 -3.60 11.23
CA ASP A 270 -3.57 -4.69 10.42
C ASP A 270 -2.88 -5.75 11.29
N ILE A 271 -3.68 -6.45 12.08
CA ILE A 271 -3.23 -7.49 13.03
C ILE A 271 -2.62 -8.73 12.32
N ALA A 272 -2.93 -8.92 11.03
CA ALA A 272 -2.40 -10.02 10.22
C ALA A 272 -1.07 -9.68 9.53
N SER A 273 -0.57 -8.45 9.68
CA SER A 273 0.72 -8.05 9.15
C SER A 273 1.89 -8.69 9.92
N VAL A 274 3.05 -8.76 9.27
CA VAL A 274 4.29 -9.19 9.92
C VAL A 274 4.84 -8.01 10.74
N PRO A 275 5.03 -8.15 12.07
CA PRO A 275 5.51 -7.06 12.90
C PRO A 275 6.90 -6.58 12.48
N ARG A 276 7.12 -5.27 12.64
CA ARG A 276 8.42 -4.64 12.42
C ARG A 276 9.28 -4.75 13.69
N ARG A 277 10.58 -4.49 13.58
CA ARG A 277 11.49 -4.47 14.75
C ARG A 277 10.98 -3.56 15.87
N SER A 278 10.48 -2.37 15.54
CA SER A 278 9.91 -1.41 16.51
C SER A 278 8.72 -1.94 17.31
N PHE A 279 8.00 -2.94 16.79
CA PHE A 279 6.94 -3.61 17.55
C PHE A 279 7.52 -4.40 18.72
N PHE A 280 8.59 -5.17 18.49
CA PHE A 280 9.27 -5.95 19.52
C PHE A 280 9.93 -5.05 20.57
N GLU A 281 10.48 -3.92 20.14
CA GLU A 281 11.10 -2.94 21.02
C GLU A 281 10.07 -2.33 21.97
N LEU A 282 8.92 -1.90 21.43
CA LEU A 282 7.85 -1.36 22.25
C LEU A 282 7.25 -2.42 23.18
N LEU A 283 7.12 -3.68 22.74
CA LEU A 283 6.73 -4.77 23.62
C LEU A 283 7.74 -4.98 24.75
N ALA A 284 9.05 -4.89 24.48
CA ALA A 284 10.08 -5.01 25.50
C ALA A 284 9.94 -3.91 26.58
N CYS A 285 9.64 -2.67 26.18
CA CYS A 285 9.38 -1.56 27.10
C CYS A 285 8.14 -1.79 27.98
N LEU A 286 7.10 -2.44 27.43
CA LEU A 286 5.84 -2.70 28.12
C LEU A 286 5.84 -4.01 28.92
N SER A 287 6.83 -4.89 28.70
CA SER A 287 6.88 -6.21 29.31
C SER A 287 7.33 -6.14 30.77
N LEU A 288 6.47 -6.66 31.65
CA LEU A 288 6.76 -6.85 33.08
C LEU A 288 7.35 -8.24 33.37
N HIS A 289 7.32 -9.16 32.40
CA HIS A 289 7.78 -10.53 32.55
C HIS A 289 9.22 -10.68 32.07
N GLU A 290 10.14 -11.02 32.98
CA GLU A 290 11.59 -10.95 32.75
C GLU A 290 12.06 -11.74 31.52
N LEU A 291 11.65 -13.01 31.39
CA LEU A 291 12.07 -13.87 30.26
C LEU A 291 11.47 -13.43 28.93
N GLU A 292 10.25 -12.90 28.93
CA GLU A 292 9.62 -12.41 27.70
C GLU A 292 10.31 -11.11 27.28
N ARG A 293 10.55 -10.21 28.24
CA ARG A 293 11.29 -8.97 28.02
C ARG A 293 12.69 -9.24 27.47
N GLU A 294 13.44 -10.17 28.04
CA GLU A 294 14.77 -10.54 27.57
C GLU A 294 14.72 -10.98 26.10
N LYS A 295 13.78 -11.86 25.74
CA LYS A 295 13.64 -12.32 24.36
C LYS A 295 13.20 -11.21 23.40
N LEU A 296 12.31 -10.32 23.84
CA LEU A 296 11.89 -9.15 23.06
C LEU A 296 13.03 -8.15 22.85
N LEU A 297 13.88 -7.94 23.86
CA LEU A 297 15.11 -7.14 23.76
C LEU A 297 16.11 -7.78 22.79
N GLU A 298 16.27 -9.10 22.84
CA GLU A 298 17.11 -9.83 21.89
C GLU A 298 16.62 -9.61 20.45
N PHE A 299 15.34 -9.83 20.17
CA PHE A 299 14.74 -9.57 18.85
C PHE A 299 14.85 -8.12 18.40
N SER A 300 14.90 -7.19 19.35
CA SER A 300 15.03 -5.75 19.09
C SER A 300 16.49 -5.31 18.99
N SER A 301 17.46 -6.17 19.32
CA SER A 301 18.89 -5.88 19.23
C SER A 301 19.43 -6.11 17.82
N ALA A 302 20.65 -5.67 17.58
CA ALA A 302 21.34 -5.96 16.32
C ALA A 302 21.91 -7.37 16.26
N GLN A 303 22.32 -7.92 17.40
CA GLN A 303 22.80 -9.29 17.48
C GLN A 303 21.67 -10.28 17.18
N GLY A 304 20.45 -10.01 17.66
CA GLY A 304 19.29 -10.89 17.51
C GLY A 304 18.55 -10.79 16.16
N GLN A 305 19.15 -10.19 15.13
CA GLN A 305 18.50 -10.01 13.83
C GLN A 305 18.26 -11.30 13.08
N GLU A 306 19.19 -12.25 13.19
CA GLU A 306 19.05 -13.56 12.57
C GLU A 306 17.94 -14.36 13.27
N GLU A 307 17.88 -14.30 14.59
CA GLU A 307 16.84 -14.90 15.41
C GLU A 307 15.47 -14.28 15.12
N LEU A 308 15.37 -12.96 15.05
CA LEU A 308 14.13 -12.29 14.63
C LEU A 308 13.73 -12.69 13.21
N PHE A 309 14.69 -12.81 12.30
CA PHE A 309 14.41 -13.22 10.92
C PHE A 309 13.87 -14.66 10.84
N GLU A 310 14.53 -15.62 11.52
CA GLU A 310 14.09 -17.01 11.56
C GLU A 310 12.77 -17.18 12.31
N TYR A 311 12.59 -16.45 13.41
CA TYR A 311 11.35 -16.42 14.16
C TYR A 311 10.25 -15.76 13.33
N CYS A 312 10.33 -14.47 13.02
CA CYS A 312 9.20 -13.70 12.49
C CYS A 312 9.17 -13.63 10.95
N ASN A 313 10.23 -13.10 10.34
CA ASN A 313 10.19 -12.66 8.94
C ASN A 313 10.13 -13.83 7.95
N ARG A 314 10.93 -14.87 8.17
CA ARG A 314 11.04 -16.04 7.31
C ARG A 314 9.72 -16.84 7.25
N PRO A 315 9.06 -17.18 8.37
CA PRO A 315 7.76 -17.83 8.31
C PRO A 315 6.59 -16.86 8.09
N ARG A 316 6.84 -15.55 8.11
CA ARG A 316 5.82 -14.49 8.10
C ARG A 316 4.84 -14.64 9.26
N ARG A 317 5.38 -14.74 10.49
CA ARG A 317 4.57 -14.72 11.71
C ARG A 317 3.85 -13.37 11.80
N THR A 318 2.57 -13.42 12.10
CA THR A 318 1.68 -12.25 12.18
C THR A 318 1.72 -11.62 13.56
N ILE A 319 1.24 -10.38 13.70
CA ILE A 319 1.17 -9.71 15.00
C ILE A 319 0.33 -10.51 16.00
N VAL A 320 -0.84 -11.02 15.59
CA VAL A 320 -1.68 -11.87 16.48
C VAL A 320 -0.90 -13.09 17.00
N GLU A 321 -0.18 -13.79 16.13
CA GLU A 321 0.62 -14.95 16.55
C GLU A 321 1.74 -14.55 17.51
N VAL A 322 2.43 -13.43 17.27
CA VAL A 322 3.46 -12.95 18.21
C VAL A 322 2.84 -12.60 19.56
N LEU A 323 1.68 -11.95 19.61
CA LEU A 323 0.99 -11.65 20.87
C LEU A 323 0.60 -12.93 21.62
N CYS A 324 0.22 -14.00 20.90
CA CYS A 324 -0.03 -15.31 21.52
C CYS A 324 1.25 -15.99 22.02
N ASP A 325 2.38 -15.80 21.34
CA ASP A 325 3.69 -16.35 21.73
C ASP A 325 4.28 -15.61 22.96
N PHE A 326 3.83 -14.38 23.25
CA PHE A 326 4.24 -13.54 24.39
C PHE A 326 3.03 -13.15 25.28
N PRO A 327 2.35 -14.12 25.90
CA PRO A 327 1.05 -13.90 26.55
C PRO A 327 1.10 -12.97 27.76
N HIS A 328 2.18 -12.98 28.56
CA HIS A 328 2.28 -12.12 29.74
C HIS A 328 2.47 -10.66 29.34
N THR A 329 3.30 -10.41 28.33
CA THR A 329 3.50 -9.08 27.75
C THR A 329 2.22 -8.61 27.07
N ALA A 330 1.58 -9.45 26.26
CA ALA A 330 0.35 -9.10 25.55
C ALA A 330 -0.78 -8.66 26.49
N ALA A 331 -1.01 -9.40 27.58
CA ALA A 331 -2.01 -9.07 28.59
C ALA A 331 -1.70 -7.77 29.38
N ALA A 332 -0.44 -7.33 29.37
CA ALA A 332 0.00 -6.11 30.06
C ALA A 332 -0.04 -4.86 29.16
N ILE A 333 -0.28 -5.00 27.85
CA ILE A 333 -0.29 -3.86 26.90
C ILE A 333 -1.47 -2.94 27.24
N PRO A 334 -1.22 -1.66 27.59
CA PRO A 334 -2.30 -0.71 27.76
C PRO A 334 -2.99 -0.42 26.41
N PRO A 335 -4.34 -0.36 26.35
CA PRO A 335 -5.06 -0.11 25.10
C PRO A 335 -4.65 1.17 24.35
N ASP A 336 -4.13 2.16 25.09
CA ASP A 336 -3.59 3.42 24.55
C ASP A 336 -2.46 3.22 23.52
N TYR A 337 -1.71 2.13 23.61
CA TYR A 337 -0.60 1.82 22.71
C TYR A 337 -1.03 1.06 21.44
N LEU A 338 -2.30 0.68 21.29
CA LEU A 338 -2.75 -0.14 20.16
C LEU A 338 -2.49 0.51 18.80
N LEU A 339 -2.72 1.82 18.69
CA LEU A 339 -2.50 2.61 17.47
C LEU A 339 -1.02 2.87 17.18
N ASP A 340 -0.14 2.69 18.18
CA ASP A 340 1.31 2.81 18.06
C ASP A 340 1.96 1.45 17.73
N LEU A 341 1.43 0.37 18.30
CA LEU A 341 1.89 -1.00 18.09
C LEU A 341 1.45 -1.57 16.74
N ILE A 342 0.18 -1.39 16.39
CA ILE A 342 -0.43 -2.07 15.26
C ILE A 342 -0.64 -1.09 14.11
N PRO A 343 -0.05 -1.34 12.92
CA PRO A 343 -0.22 -0.45 11.78
C PRO A 343 -1.66 -0.45 11.28
N ALA A 344 -2.07 0.64 10.62
CA ALA A 344 -3.37 0.70 9.97
C ALA A 344 -3.46 -0.23 8.75
N ILE A 345 -4.62 -0.86 8.54
CA ILE A 345 -4.95 -1.61 7.33
C ILE A 345 -4.85 -0.68 6.14
N ARG A 346 -4.03 -1.08 5.16
CA ARG A 346 -3.90 -0.37 3.89
C ARG A 346 -4.93 -0.88 2.88
N PRO A 347 -5.61 0.01 2.14
CA PRO A 347 -6.46 -0.38 1.03
C PRO A 347 -5.66 -1.13 -0.04
N ARG A 348 -6.31 -2.04 -0.77
CA ARG A 348 -5.68 -2.81 -1.84
C ARG A 348 -6.21 -2.40 -3.21
N ALA A 349 -5.28 -2.03 -4.10
CA ALA A 349 -5.58 -1.70 -5.48
C ALA A 349 -5.76 -2.95 -6.33
N PHE A 350 -6.79 -2.96 -7.17
CA PHE A 350 -7.02 -3.93 -8.23
C PHE A 350 -7.28 -3.19 -9.55
N SER A 351 -6.72 -3.70 -10.65
CA SER A 351 -7.09 -3.20 -11.98
C SER A 351 -8.53 -3.55 -12.29
N ILE A 352 -9.31 -2.56 -12.71
CA ILE A 352 -10.70 -2.77 -13.11
C ILE A 352 -10.71 -3.59 -14.40
N ALA A 353 -11.58 -4.60 -14.45
CA ALA A 353 -11.66 -5.60 -15.52
C ALA A 353 -12.88 -5.44 -16.44
N SER A 354 -13.71 -4.42 -16.22
CA SER A 354 -14.87 -4.06 -17.03
C SER A 354 -14.75 -2.63 -17.58
N SER A 355 -15.49 -2.33 -18.65
CA SER A 355 -15.68 -0.96 -19.16
C SER A 355 -17.04 -0.40 -18.76
N MET A 356 -17.10 0.89 -18.42
CA MET A 356 -18.37 1.61 -18.20
C MET A 356 -19.24 1.67 -19.47
N LEU A 357 -18.66 1.55 -20.68
CA LEU A 357 -19.44 1.54 -21.93
C LEU A 357 -20.20 0.23 -22.14
N THR A 358 -19.69 -0.88 -21.60
CA THR A 358 -20.32 -2.20 -21.68
C THR A 358 -21.13 -2.51 -20.42
N HIS A 359 -20.67 -1.98 -19.28
CA HIS A 359 -21.23 -2.23 -17.96
C HIS A 359 -21.38 -0.93 -17.15
N PRO A 360 -22.35 -0.04 -17.48
CA PRO A 360 -22.44 1.32 -16.91
C PRO A 360 -22.62 1.40 -15.39
N SER A 361 -23.03 0.30 -14.75
CA SER A 361 -23.28 0.25 -13.31
C SER A 361 -22.60 -0.94 -12.63
N ARG A 362 -21.68 -1.62 -13.33
CA ARG A 362 -20.95 -2.78 -12.80
C ARG A 362 -19.45 -2.59 -12.88
N LEU A 363 -18.80 -2.77 -11.74
CA LEU A 363 -17.35 -2.78 -11.61
C LEU A 363 -16.89 -4.22 -11.37
N GLN A 364 -16.03 -4.73 -12.25
CA GLN A 364 -15.50 -6.10 -12.14
C GLN A 364 -14.01 -6.08 -11.84
N ILE A 365 -13.53 -7.05 -11.04
CA ILE A 365 -12.11 -7.28 -10.77
C ILE A 365 -11.74 -8.75 -10.89
N LEU A 366 -10.47 -9.01 -11.22
CA LEU A 366 -9.90 -10.35 -11.28
C LEU A 366 -8.86 -10.52 -10.15
N VAL A 367 -9.15 -11.39 -9.19
CA VAL A 367 -8.40 -11.52 -7.93
C VAL A 367 -7.77 -12.90 -7.83
N ALA A 368 -6.43 -12.96 -7.86
CA ALA A 368 -5.71 -14.17 -7.46
C ALA A 368 -5.64 -14.25 -5.94
N VAL A 369 -6.24 -15.30 -5.36
CA VAL A 369 -6.25 -15.51 -3.90
C VAL A 369 -4.84 -15.83 -3.43
N VAL A 370 -4.26 -14.96 -2.60
CA VAL A 370 -2.89 -15.16 -2.09
C VAL A 370 -2.94 -16.18 -0.95
N GLN A 371 -2.42 -17.38 -1.22
CA GLN A 371 -2.18 -18.40 -0.21
C GLN A 371 -0.85 -19.11 -0.50
N PHE A 372 0.01 -19.23 0.51
CA PHE A 372 1.28 -19.95 0.40
C PHE A 372 1.66 -20.62 1.72
N GLN A 373 2.38 -21.73 1.64
CA GLN A 373 2.88 -22.43 2.81
C GLN A 373 4.24 -21.85 3.22
N THR A 374 4.47 -21.78 4.53
CA THR A 374 5.77 -21.48 5.11
C THR A 374 6.20 -22.68 5.97
N ARG A 375 7.25 -22.52 6.78
CA ARG A 375 7.64 -23.54 7.77
C ARG A 375 6.59 -23.74 8.87
N LEU A 376 5.65 -22.81 9.02
CA LEU A 376 4.54 -22.94 9.94
C LEU A 376 3.46 -23.85 9.36
N LYS A 377 2.75 -24.55 10.25
CA LYS A 377 1.66 -25.47 9.89
C LYS A 377 0.51 -24.74 9.18
N GLU A 378 0.14 -23.56 9.67
CA GLU A 378 -0.94 -22.76 9.08
C GLU A 378 -0.46 -21.99 7.84
N PRO A 379 -1.14 -22.12 6.69
CA PRO A 379 -0.76 -21.44 5.45
C PRO A 379 -0.96 -19.93 5.59
N ARG A 380 -0.03 -19.16 5.03
CA ARG A 380 -0.10 -17.71 5.01
C ARG A 380 -1.09 -17.27 3.95
N ARG A 381 -1.93 -16.30 4.31
CA ARG A 381 -3.03 -15.78 3.49
C ARG A 381 -2.90 -14.27 3.36
N GLY A 382 -3.14 -13.73 2.16
CA GLY A 382 -3.25 -12.29 1.97
C GLY A 382 -4.56 -11.77 2.55
N LEU A 383 -4.52 -10.70 3.35
CA LEU A 383 -5.69 -10.12 4.03
C LEU A 383 -6.83 -9.84 3.04
N CYS A 384 -6.61 -8.95 2.08
CA CYS A 384 -7.67 -8.51 1.16
C CYS A 384 -8.19 -9.63 0.25
N SER A 385 -7.29 -10.41 -0.37
CA SER A 385 -7.70 -11.45 -1.31
C SER A 385 -8.46 -12.59 -0.64
N SER A 386 -8.07 -12.96 0.59
CA SER A 386 -8.74 -14.05 1.32
C SER A 386 -10.04 -13.57 1.95
N TRP A 387 -10.08 -12.30 2.41
CA TRP A 387 -11.33 -11.66 2.83
C TRP A 387 -12.34 -11.63 1.68
N LEU A 388 -11.97 -11.09 0.50
CA LEU A 388 -12.85 -11.11 -0.67
C LEU A 388 -13.27 -12.53 -1.07
N ALA A 389 -12.37 -13.52 -1.02
CA ALA A 389 -12.71 -14.92 -1.31
C ALA A 389 -13.63 -15.58 -0.27
N SER A 390 -13.72 -15.02 0.94
CA SER A 390 -14.62 -15.54 1.98
C SER A 390 -16.05 -15.00 1.89
N LEU A 391 -16.27 -13.93 1.12
CA LEU A 391 -17.58 -13.30 0.98
C LEU A 391 -18.43 -14.06 -0.05
N ASP A 392 -19.68 -14.37 0.31
CA ASP A 392 -20.63 -15.07 -0.54
C ASP A 392 -21.95 -14.28 -0.64
N PRO A 393 -22.22 -13.60 -1.78
CA PRO A 393 -23.48 -12.87 -1.97
C PRO A 393 -24.71 -13.79 -2.04
N GLY A 394 -24.53 -15.11 -2.22
CA GLY A 394 -25.61 -16.10 -2.17
C GLY A 394 -26.14 -16.37 -0.75
N GLN A 395 -25.36 -16.04 0.29
CA GLN A 395 -25.76 -16.21 1.70
C GLN A 395 -26.40 -14.95 2.30
N GLY A 396 -26.47 -13.85 1.56
CA GLY A 396 -27.05 -12.59 2.01
C GLY A 396 -26.38 -11.36 1.39
N PRO A 397 -26.92 -10.15 1.64
CA PRO A 397 -26.37 -8.93 1.09
C PRO A 397 -24.97 -8.66 1.64
N VAL A 398 -23.98 -8.66 0.76
CA VAL A 398 -22.59 -8.30 1.07
C VAL A 398 -22.30 -6.91 0.53
N ARG A 399 -21.67 -6.06 1.35
CA ARG A 399 -21.21 -4.72 0.94
C ARG A 399 -19.71 -4.58 1.16
N VAL A 400 -19.01 -4.07 0.15
CA VAL A 400 -17.56 -3.89 0.15
C VAL A 400 -17.21 -2.40 0.03
N PRO A 401 -16.51 -1.80 1.01
CA PRO A 401 -16.01 -0.43 0.90
C PRO A 401 -14.96 -0.30 -0.20
N LEU A 402 -15.25 0.54 -1.19
CA LEU A 402 -14.37 0.80 -2.33
C LEU A 402 -14.46 2.23 -2.86
N TRP A 403 -13.43 2.63 -3.60
CA TRP A 403 -13.38 3.86 -4.40
C TRP A 403 -12.41 3.68 -5.58
N VAL A 404 -12.45 4.58 -6.55
CA VAL A 404 -11.61 4.52 -7.76
C VAL A 404 -10.51 5.58 -7.72
N GLN A 405 -9.35 5.24 -8.26
CA GLN A 405 -8.29 6.19 -8.56
C GLN A 405 -7.75 5.99 -9.98
N PRO A 406 -7.22 7.06 -10.62
CA PRO A 406 -6.53 6.95 -11.88
C PRO A 406 -5.39 5.93 -11.81
N GLY A 407 -5.33 5.03 -12.79
CA GLY A 407 -4.25 4.07 -12.92
C GLY A 407 -3.02 4.63 -13.63
N SER A 408 -1.96 3.82 -13.73
CA SER A 408 -0.74 4.16 -14.49
C SER A 408 -0.81 3.79 -15.97
N LEU A 409 -1.82 3.01 -16.38
CA LEU A 409 -2.04 2.61 -17.76
C LEU A 409 -2.94 3.62 -18.46
N ALA A 410 -2.39 4.40 -19.39
CA ALA A 410 -3.17 5.29 -20.25
C ALA A 410 -3.37 4.63 -21.61
N PHE A 411 -4.60 4.59 -22.12
CA PHE A 411 -4.91 4.08 -23.46
C PHE A 411 -5.01 5.23 -24.47
N PRO A 412 -4.75 5.00 -25.77
CA PRO A 412 -4.77 6.08 -26.75
C PRO A 412 -6.19 6.58 -26.99
N GLU A 413 -6.36 7.90 -26.96
CA GLU A 413 -7.62 8.59 -27.26
C GLU A 413 -7.93 8.60 -28.76
N MET A 414 -6.90 8.46 -29.60
CA MET A 414 -7.07 8.55 -31.05
C MET A 414 -7.74 7.29 -31.64
N PRO A 415 -8.81 7.46 -32.45
CA PRO A 415 -9.60 6.42 -33.09
C PRO A 415 -8.83 5.24 -33.70
N ASP A 416 -7.86 5.57 -34.56
CA ASP A 416 -7.29 4.60 -35.51
C ASP A 416 -5.96 4.02 -35.03
N VAL A 417 -5.55 4.35 -33.80
CA VAL A 417 -4.31 3.84 -33.22
C VAL A 417 -4.48 2.37 -32.86
N PRO A 418 -3.71 1.45 -33.47
CA PRO A 418 -3.68 0.07 -33.02
C PRO A 418 -3.07 -0.03 -31.63
N VAL A 419 -3.55 -0.99 -30.84
CA VAL A 419 -3.07 -1.20 -29.47
C VAL A 419 -2.55 -2.63 -29.32
N ILE A 420 -1.31 -2.74 -28.86
CA ILE A 420 -0.69 -4.01 -28.48
C ILE A 420 -0.70 -4.11 -26.95
N MET A 421 -1.46 -5.09 -26.46
CA MET A 421 -1.64 -5.38 -25.03
C MET A 421 -0.94 -6.68 -24.70
N VAL A 422 -0.16 -6.69 -23.61
CA VAL A 422 0.53 -7.89 -23.16
C VAL A 422 0.27 -8.11 -21.68
N GLY A 423 -0.58 -9.09 -21.37
CA GLY A 423 -1.12 -9.31 -20.02
C GLY A 423 -1.23 -10.78 -19.66
N PRO A 424 -0.17 -11.43 -19.15
CA PRO A 424 -0.25 -12.81 -18.66
C PRO A 424 -0.92 -12.89 -17.28
N GLY A 425 -1.64 -13.98 -17.02
CA GLY A 425 -2.32 -14.25 -15.76
C GLY A 425 -3.35 -13.16 -15.43
N THR A 426 -3.48 -12.76 -14.16
CA THR A 426 -4.41 -11.69 -13.77
C THR A 426 -4.07 -10.32 -14.35
N GLY A 427 -2.89 -10.15 -14.96
CA GLY A 427 -2.50 -8.91 -15.63
C GLY A 427 -3.31 -8.59 -16.89
N VAL A 428 -4.19 -9.50 -17.34
CA VAL A 428 -5.14 -9.24 -18.43
C VAL A 428 -6.30 -8.32 -18.03
N ALA A 429 -6.57 -8.16 -16.73
CA ALA A 429 -7.73 -7.42 -16.23
C ALA A 429 -7.95 -6.04 -16.88
N PRO A 430 -6.99 -5.09 -16.86
CA PRO A 430 -7.22 -3.79 -17.47
C PRO A 430 -7.32 -3.85 -19.00
N PHE A 431 -6.73 -4.86 -19.64
CA PHE A 431 -6.80 -5.04 -21.09
C PHE A 431 -8.17 -5.53 -21.52
N ARG A 432 -8.87 -6.31 -20.69
CA ARG A 432 -10.27 -6.62 -20.91
C ARG A 432 -11.13 -5.36 -20.90
N ALA A 433 -10.99 -4.51 -19.88
CA ALA A 433 -11.68 -3.24 -19.81
C ALA A 433 -11.39 -2.37 -21.05
N ALA A 434 -10.13 -2.28 -21.46
CA ALA A 434 -9.73 -1.51 -22.65
C ALA A 434 -10.29 -2.06 -23.96
N ILE A 435 -10.28 -3.38 -24.14
CA ILE A 435 -10.86 -4.02 -25.33
C ILE A 435 -12.37 -3.76 -25.36
N GLN A 436 -13.07 -3.92 -24.26
CA GLN A 436 -14.51 -3.62 -24.16
C GLN A 436 -14.82 -2.17 -24.54
N GLU A 437 -14.08 -1.22 -23.97
CA GLU A 437 -14.25 0.21 -24.25
C GLU A 437 -14.00 0.54 -25.72
N ARG A 438 -12.90 0.02 -26.27
CA ARG A 438 -12.52 0.22 -27.68
C ARG A 438 -13.52 -0.41 -28.64
N VAL A 439 -14.00 -1.62 -28.37
CA VAL A 439 -14.99 -2.29 -29.20
C VAL A 439 -16.35 -1.58 -29.13
N ALA A 440 -16.74 -1.04 -27.97
CA ALA A 440 -17.95 -0.23 -27.84
C ALA A 440 -17.87 1.10 -28.61
N GLN A 441 -16.66 1.54 -28.97
CA GLN A 441 -16.37 2.70 -29.80
C GLN A 441 -16.02 2.33 -31.26
N ASP A 442 -16.41 1.13 -31.71
CA ASP A 442 -16.17 0.60 -33.06
C ASP A 442 -14.68 0.49 -33.43
N ARG A 443 -13.78 0.32 -32.46
CA ARG A 443 -12.34 0.13 -32.69
C ARG A 443 -11.99 -1.36 -32.75
N THR A 444 -11.48 -1.79 -33.89
CA THR A 444 -11.21 -3.22 -34.17
C THR A 444 -9.74 -3.61 -34.11
N ARG A 445 -8.82 -2.64 -34.12
CA ARG A 445 -7.36 -2.89 -34.16
C ARG A 445 -6.78 -3.15 -32.77
N ASN A 446 -7.19 -4.27 -32.17
CA ASN A 446 -6.78 -4.69 -30.84
C ASN A 446 -5.96 -5.98 -30.94
N VAL A 447 -4.74 -5.99 -30.41
CA VAL A 447 -3.91 -7.20 -30.34
C VAL A 447 -3.60 -7.52 -28.89
N LEU A 448 -4.01 -8.70 -28.44
CA LEU A 448 -3.77 -9.17 -27.08
C LEU A 448 -2.82 -10.36 -27.07
N PHE A 449 -1.68 -10.20 -26.42
CA PHE A 449 -0.79 -11.29 -26.05
C PHE A 449 -1.12 -11.74 -24.63
N PHE A 450 -1.85 -12.86 -24.53
CA PHE A 450 -2.27 -13.45 -23.26
C PHE A 450 -1.42 -14.67 -22.92
N GLY A 451 -1.17 -14.92 -21.64
CA GLY A 451 -0.43 -16.09 -21.21
C GLY A 451 -0.97 -16.69 -19.91
N CYS A 452 -1.13 -18.00 -19.88
CA CYS A 452 -1.54 -18.75 -18.69
C CYS A 452 -0.82 -20.11 -18.64
N ARG A 453 -1.21 -21.02 -17.74
CA ARG A 453 -0.56 -22.33 -17.60
C ARG A 453 -1.16 -23.35 -18.56
N TRP A 454 -2.48 -23.53 -18.48
CA TRP A 454 -3.23 -24.51 -19.24
C TRP A 454 -4.54 -23.88 -19.72
N ARG A 455 -4.90 -24.15 -20.96
CA ARG A 455 -6.13 -23.68 -21.58
C ARG A 455 -7.37 -24.05 -20.76
N ASP A 456 -7.46 -25.30 -20.32
CA ASP A 456 -8.65 -25.81 -19.62
C ASP A 456 -8.68 -25.47 -18.11
N GLN A 457 -7.71 -24.71 -17.59
CA GLN A 457 -7.62 -24.44 -16.14
C GLN A 457 -7.54 -22.96 -15.78
N ASP A 458 -6.84 -22.12 -16.56
CA ASP A 458 -6.62 -20.71 -16.21
C ASP A 458 -6.66 -19.76 -17.42
N PHE A 459 -7.41 -20.15 -18.46
CA PHE A 459 -7.72 -19.29 -19.62
C PHE A 459 -9.00 -18.47 -19.37
N TYR A 460 -8.84 -17.31 -18.76
CA TYR A 460 -9.96 -16.42 -18.40
C TYR A 460 -10.70 -15.88 -19.63
N TRP A 461 -12.02 -15.79 -19.55
CA TRP A 461 -12.92 -15.19 -20.55
C TRP A 461 -12.77 -15.74 -21.97
N GLU A 462 -12.43 -17.02 -22.13
CA GLU A 462 -12.25 -17.64 -23.44
C GLU A 462 -13.41 -17.36 -24.42
N ALA A 463 -14.66 -17.52 -23.97
CA ALA A 463 -15.83 -17.29 -24.82
C ALA A 463 -15.93 -15.84 -25.32
N GLU A 464 -15.59 -14.86 -24.47
CA GLU A 464 -15.56 -13.44 -24.84
C GLU A 464 -14.49 -13.17 -25.89
N TRP A 465 -13.28 -13.75 -25.71
CA TRP A 465 -12.20 -13.59 -26.68
C TRP A 465 -12.54 -14.20 -28.04
N GLN A 466 -13.06 -15.42 -28.06
CA GLN A 466 -13.44 -16.09 -29.29
C GLN A 466 -14.51 -15.30 -30.07
N GLU A 467 -15.48 -14.71 -29.37
CA GLU A 467 -16.50 -13.88 -30.01
C GLU A 467 -15.91 -12.61 -30.62
N LEU A 468 -14.99 -11.95 -29.91
CA LEU A 468 -14.31 -10.76 -30.42
C LEU A 468 -13.39 -11.07 -31.61
N GLU A 469 -12.73 -12.23 -31.64
CA GLU A 469 -11.97 -12.69 -32.81
C GLU A 469 -12.88 -12.94 -34.02
N LYS A 470 -14.02 -13.61 -33.82
CA LYS A 470 -15.01 -13.85 -34.90
C LYS A 470 -15.55 -12.55 -35.51
N ARG A 471 -15.74 -11.53 -34.68
CA ARG A 471 -16.15 -10.17 -35.11
C ARG A 471 -15.02 -9.37 -35.74
N GLY A 472 -13.81 -9.89 -35.84
CA GLY A 472 -12.62 -9.17 -36.35
C GLY A 472 -12.21 -7.99 -35.47
N CYS A 473 -12.63 -7.98 -34.20
CA CYS A 473 -12.39 -6.90 -33.24
C CYS A 473 -11.15 -7.14 -32.38
N LEU A 474 -10.60 -8.36 -32.37
CA LEU A 474 -9.46 -8.76 -31.57
C LEU A 474 -8.59 -9.73 -32.37
N THR A 475 -7.28 -9.57 -32.27
CA THR A 475 -6.30 -10.60 -32.60
C THR A 475 -5.73 -11.15 -31.30
N LEU A 476 -6.08 -12.38 -30.94
CA LEU A 476 -5.56 -13.02 -29.72
C LEU A 476 -4.32 -13.86 -30.04
N VAL A 477 -3.28 -13.70 -29.22
CA VAL A 477 -2.09 -14.53 -29.27
C VAL A 477 -1.85 -15.13 -27.87
N SER A 478 -2.11 -16.42 -27.73
CA SER A 478 -2.02 -17.13 -26.45
C SER A 478 -0.68 -17.86 -26.25
N ALA A 479 -0.21 -17.86 -25.00
CA ALA A 479 0.95 -18.61 -24.54
C ALA A 479 0.58 -19.52 -23.35
N PHE A 480 0.45 -20.82 -23.60
CA PHE A 480 0.21 -21.82 -22.56
C PHE A 480 1.54 -22.39 -22.08
N SER A 481 1.92 -22.07 -20.86
CA SER A 481 3.27 -22.33 -20.34
C SER A 481 3.51 -23.77 -19.89
N ARG A 482 2.46 -24.60 -19.80
CA ARG A 482 2.51 -25.96 -19.23
C ARG A 482 1.80 -27.05 -20.05
N GLU A 483 1.36 -26.75 -21.27
CA GLU A 483 0.74 -27.74 -22.17
C GLU A 483 1.75 -28.63 -22.90
N GLN A 484 3.02 -28.22 -22.89
CA GLN A 484 4.12 -28.93 -23.50
C GLN A 484 5.35 -28.88 -22.59
N GLU A 485 6.35 -29.72 -22.87
CA GLU A 485 7.57 -29.84 -22.07
C GLU A 485 8.35 -28.51 -22.00
N GLN A 486 8.46 -27.81 -23.13
CA GLN A 486 9.11 -26.51 -23.20
C GLN A 486 8.17 -25.37 -22.78
N LYS A 487 8.61 -24.53 -21.84
CA LYS A 487 7.80 -23.39 -21.38
C LYS A 487 7.64 -22.35 -22.48
N VAL A 488 6.40 -22.11 -22.90
CA VAL A 488 6.04 -21.03 -23.83
C VAL A 488 5.48 -19.85 -23.04
N TYR A 489 6.09 -18.68 -23.24
CA TYR A 489 5.66 -17.43 -22.62
C TYR A 489 5.34 -16.38 -23.68
N VAL A 490 4.68 -15.30 -23.28
CA VAL A 490 4.25 -14.23 -24.20
C VAL A 490 5.42 -13.57 -24.93
N GLN A 491 6.63 -13.49 -24.34
CA GLN A 491 7.82 -13.00 -25.05
C GLN A 491 8.26 -13.90 -26.22
N HIS A 492 7.99 -15.21 -26.13
CA HIS A 492 8.23 -16.12 -27.27
C HIS A 492 7.23 -15.85 -28.38
N ARG A 493 5.94 -15.70 -28.02
CA ARG A 493 4.88 -15.35 -28.98
C ARG A 493 5.08 -13.99 -29.63
N LEU A 494 5.57 -12.99 -28.88
CA LEU A 494 5.95 -11.69 -29.42
C LEU A 494 7.06 -11.81 -30.46
N ARG A 495 8.07 -12.65 -30.21
CA ARG A 495 9.16 -12.91 -31.16
C ARG A 495 8.65 -13.63 -32.41
N GLU A 496 7.80 -14.64 -32.26
CA GLU A 496 7.17 -15.36 -33.37
C GLU A 496 6.30 -14.44 -34.24
N ARG A 497 5.55 -13.53 -33.61
CA ARG A 497 4.73 -12.51 -34.28
C ARG A 497 5.49 -11.21 -34.56
N GLY A 498 6.82 -11.26 -34.59
CA GLY A 498 7.69 -10.11 -34.82
C GLY A 498 7.29 -9.24 -36.03
N PRO A 499 6.99 -9.82 -37.21
CA PRO A 499 6.53 -9.04 -38.36
C PRO A 499 5.25 -8.23 -38.11
N LEU A 500 4.24 -8.85 -37.49
CA LEU A 500 2.99 -8.16 -37.11
C LEU A 500 3.25 -7.05 -36.09
N VAL A 501 4.06 -7.33 -35.07
CA VAL A 501 4.42 -6.33 -34.05
C VAL A 501 5.16 -5.16 -34.70
N TRP A 502 6.07 -5.43 -35.63
CA TRP A 502 6.80 -4.39 -36.35
C TRP A 502 5.88 -3.55 -37.23
N GLU A 503 5.00 -4.17 -38.02
CA GLU A 503 4.00 -3.49 -38.85
C GLU A 503 3.15 -2.51 -38.05
N LEU A 504 2.69 -2.93 -36.87
CA LEU A 504 1.89 -2.08 -35.99
C LEU A 504 2.72 -0.93 -35.39
N LEU A 505 4.01 -1.12 -35.14
CA LEU A 505 4.88 -0.09 -34.56
C LEU A 505 5.44 0.92 -35.57
N ASP A 506 5.54 0.54 -36.85
CA ASP A 506 6.18 1.35 -37.88
C ASP A 506 5.31 2.56 -38.30
N ARG A 507 5.87 3.77 -38.14
CA ARG A 507 5.22 5.04 -38.49
C ARG A 507 5.15 5.29 -40.00
N GLN A 508 5.91 4.57 -40.82
CA GLN A 508 5.81 4.73 -42.29
C GLN A 508 4.61 4.00 -42.89
N ALA A 509 4.10 2.97 -42.20
CA ALA A 509 2.90 2.23 -42.61
C ALA A 509 1.60 2.83 -42.05
N MET A 510 1.68 3.76 -41.08
CA MET A 510 0.54 4.24 -40.31
C MET A 510 0.64 5.75 -40.01
N PRO A 511 -0.42 6.55 -40.25
CA PRO A 511 -0.40 8.00 -40.02
C PRO A 511 -0.30 8.42 -38.53
N SER A 512 -0.42 7.49 -37.59
CA SER A 512 -0.35 7.75 -36.14
C SER A 512 0.41 6.65 -35.38
N PRO A 513 1.22 6.98 -34.36
CA PRO A 513 2.08 6.02 -33.64
C PRO A 513 1.27 5.02 -32.80
N CYS A 514 1.67 3.74 -32.83
CA CYS A 514 1.11 2.68 -31.97
C CYS A 514 1.56 2.82 -30.51
N GLN A 515 0.66 2.49 -29.58
CA GLN A 515 0.94 2.48 -28.15
C GLN A 515 1.18 1.06 -27.63
N ARG A 516 2.24 0.90 -26.83
CA ARG A 516 2.64 -0.36 -26.18
C ARG A 516 2.25 -0.32 -24.71
N MET A 517 1.60 -1.36 -24.21
CA MET A 517 1.15 -1.40 -22.81
C MET A 517 1.47 -2.76 -22.16
N SER A 518 2.05 -2.72 -20.96
CA SER A 518 2.40 -3.90 -20.17
C SER A 518 2.25 -3.64 -18.67
N GLN A 519 1.75 -4.63 -17.94
CA GLN A 519 1.73 -4.62 -16.47
C GLN A 519 3.04 -5.07 -15.82
N LYS A 520 3.99 -5.64 -16.58
CA LYS A 520 5.31 -6.04 -16.07
C LYS A 520 6.42 -5.55 -17.01
N PRO A 521 7.56 -5.07 -16.49
CA PRO A 521 8.73 -4.81 -17.32
C PRO A 521 9.19 -6.12 -17.98
N TRP A 522 9.39 -6.08 -19.30
CA TRP A 522 9.88 -7.19 -20.11
C TRP A 522 11.40 -7.25 -20.09
#